data_AF-A0A7S1SS56-F1
#
_entry.id   AF-A0A7S1SS56-F1
#
_cell.length_a   1.000
_cell.length_b   1.000
_cell.length_c   1.000
_cell.angle_alpha   90.00
_cell.angle_beta   90.00
_cell.angle_gamma   90.00
#
_symmetry.space_group_name_H-M   'P 1'
#
loop_
_entity.id
_entity.type
_entity.pdbx_description
1 polymer ?
#
loop_
_entity_poly.entity_id
_entity_poly.type
_entity_poly.pdbx_seq_one_letter_code
_entity_poly.pdbx_strand_id
1 'polypeptide(L)'
;QLARFTGRLFLPRPASRRNLTFYDNATSLWYLQTDSVNLVDDSARGRDSVRLHSKATFTHGVFIMEVEHIPAGCATWPAWWLTNDPWPSHGEIDVIEQIHGVGQNNFVGHTEGRCDAGAPSDSFQGNWKPSYPWITNPSTDCTLSSNPQGCAADLPPGTFGGPFNRQGGGAFALVW
;
A
#
# COMPACT_ATOMS: atom_id res chain seq x y z
N GLN A 1 -24.16 -5.41 -5.62
CA GLN A 1 -24.58 -4.54 -4.50
C GLN A 1 -23.37 -3.70 -4.11
N LEU A 2 -23.39 -2.38 -4.30
CA LEU A 2 -22.29 -1.48 -3.90
C LEU A 2 -22.46 -1.14 -2.41
N ALA A 3 -21.64 -1.74 -1.55
CA ALA A 3 -21.56 -1.34 -0.15
C ALA A 3 -20.66 -0.10 -0.06
N ARG A 4 -21.24 1.07 0.23
CA ARG A 4 -20.48 2.28 0.56
C ARG A 4 -20.00 2.16 2.00
N PHE A 5 -18.72 1.85 2.20
CA PHE A 5 -18.14 1.78 3.52
C PHE A 5 -17.67 3.17 3.97
N THR A 6 -18.45 3.82 4.84
CA THR A 6 -17.95 4.92 5.66
C THR A 6 -17.30 4.32 6.91
N GLY A 7 -15.98 4.13 6.88
CA GLY A 7 -15.22 3.64 8.02
C GLY A 7 -15.13 4.68 9.14
N ARG A 8 -15.16 4.24 10.41
CA ARG A 8 -14.71 5.07 11.54
C ARG A 8 -13.27 4.71 11.85
N LEU A 9 -12.37 5.69 11.77
CA LEU A 9 -10.99 5.49 12.18
C LEU A 9 -10.88 5.57 13.71
N PHE A 10 -10.43 4.48 14.33
CA PHE A 10 -10.15 4.46 15.77
C PHE A 10 -8.69 4.87 16.00
N LEU A 11 -8.49 6.01 16.66
CA LEU A 11 -7.17 6.54 16.94
C LEU A 11 -6.58 5.91 18.21
N PRO A 12 -5.46 5.18 18.15
CA PRO A 12 -4.77 4.76 19.36
C PRO A 12 -4.23 6.00 20.09
N ARG A 13 -4.47 6.08 21.42
CA ARG A 13 -4.10 7.25 22.25
C ARG A 13 -2.64 7.72 22.10
N PRO A 14 -1.63 6.83 21.90
CA PRO A 14 -0.25 7.28 21.68
C PRO A 14 -0.07 8.08 20.37
N ALA A 15 -0.72 7.65 19.28
CA ALA A 15 -0.61 8.31 17.98
C ALA A 15 -1.29 9.69 17.98
N SER A 16 -2.47 9.80 18.61
CA SER A 16 -3.19 11.07 18.71
C SER A 16 -2.44 12.10 19.58
N ARG A 17 -1.79 11.65 20.67
CA ARG A 17 -0.96 12.53 21.53
C ARG A 17 0.27 13.08 20.82
N ARG A 18 0.80 12.36 19.84
CA ARG A 18 1.95 12.76 19.02
C ARG A 18 1.55 13.41 17.69
N ASN A 19 0.25 13.68 17.51
CA ASN A 19 -0.30 14.24 16.28
C ASN A 19 0.03 13.43 15.01
N LEU A 20 0.19 12.11 15.15
CA LEU A 20 0.51 11.21 14.03
C LEU A 20 -0.74 10.75 13.27
N THR A 21 -1.91 10.87 13.91
CA THR A 21 -3.18 10.58 13.25
C THR A 21 -4.27 11.49 13.78
N PHE A 22 -4.96 12.20 12.90
CA PHE A 22 -6.04 13.12 13.25
C PHE A 22 -6.97 13.35 12.06
N TYR A 23 -8.17 13.85 12.35
CA TYR A 23 -9.11 14.34 11.35
C TYR A 23 -9.04 15.87 11.35
N ASP A 24 -8.85 16.46 10.17
CA ASP A 24 -8.93 17.91 10.01
C ASP A 24 -10.31 18.30 9.48
N ASN A 25 -11.02 19.12 10.25
CA ASN A 25 -12.35 19.59 9.88
C ASN A 25 -12.32 20.62 8.75
N ALA A 26 -11.20 21.32 8.54
CA ALA A 26 -11.09 22.33 7.48
C ALA A 26 -11.00 21.69 6.10
N THR A 27 -10.19 20.64 5.97
CA THR A 27 -10.02 19.87 4.73
C THR A 27 -10.98 18.70 4.61
N SER A 28 -11.61 18.28 5.71
CA SER A 28 -12.39 17.03 5.81
C SER A 28 -11.60 15.76 5.50
N LEU A 29 -10.29 15.78 5.81
CA LEU A 29 -9.38 14.68 5.55
C LEU A 29 -8.90 14.00 6.84
N TRP A 30 -8.62 12.70 6.71
CA TRP A 30 -7.86 11.95 7.70
C TRP A 30 -6.37 12.04 7.37
N TYR A 31 -5.58 12.46 8.35
CA TYR A 31 -4.13 12.50 8.25
C TYR A 31 -3.55 11.29 8.97
N LEU A 32 -2.71 10.54 8.27
CA LEU A 32 -1.89 9.46 8.81
C LEU A 32 -0.44 9.81 8.46
N GLN A 33 0.36 10.17 9.46
CA GLN A 33 1.70 10.71 9.23
C GLN A 33 2.73 10.11 10.18
N THR A 34 3.99 10.22 9.78
CA THR A 34 5.16 9.88 10.59
C THR A 34 5.65 11.09 11.37
N ASP A 35 6.42 10.87 12.43
CA ASP A 35 7.13 11.96 13.10
C ASP A 35 8.15 12.60 12.15
N SER A 36 7.92 13.85 11.76
CA SER A 36 8.80 14.63 10.88
C SER A 36 9.58 15.73 11.61
N VAL A 37 9.54 15.76 12.94
CA VAL A 37 10.08 16.85 13.76
C VAL A 37 11.27 16.38 14.58
N ASN A 38 11.15 15.23 15.25
CA ASN A 38 12.18 14.78 16.17
C ASN A 38 13.29 14.01 15.45
N LEU A 39 14.52 14.22 15.96
CA LEU A 39 15.64 13.34 15.66
C LEU A 39 15.41 11.99 16.33
N VAL A 40 15.74 10.92 15.61
CA VAL A 40 15.62 9.56 16.11
C VAL A 40 16.96 9.17 16.71
N ASP A 41 16.94 8.75 17.97
CA ASP A 41 18.13 8.25 18.66
C ASP A 41 18.61 6.92 18.04
N ASP A 42 19.92 6.69 17.98
CA ASP A 42 20.50 5.48 17.39
C ASP A 42 20.08 4.19 18.10
N SER A 43 19.72 4.28 19.39
CA SER A 43 19.19 3.15 20.18
C SER A 43 17.68 2.97 20.07
N ALA A 44 16.97 3.90 19.41
CA ALA A 44 15.54 3.81 19.24
C ALA A 44 15.15 2.71 18.24
N ARG A 45 13.93 2.19 18.38
CA ARG A 45 13.33 1.23 17.42
C ARG A 45 13.17 1.77 15.98
N GLY A 46 13.39 3.07 15.78
CA GLY A 46 13.10 3.80 14.55
C GLY A 46 12.13 4.97 14.76
N ARG A 47 11.86 5.69 13.66
CA ARG A 47 10.95 6.83 13.61
C ARG A 47 9.52 6.41 13.95
N ASP A 48 8.81 7.23 14.72
CA ASP A 48 7.41 6.95 15.01
C ASP A 48 6.54 7.08 13.76
N SER A 49 5.65 6.11 13.61
CA SER A 49 4.68 5.98 12.51
C SER A 49 3.46 5.21 13.03
N VAL A 50 2.46 5.05 12.18
CA VAL A 50 1.23 4.31 12.46
C VAL A 50 1.02 3.20 11.44
N ARG A 51 0.50 2.07 11.91
CA ARG A 51 -0.03 0.98 11.09
C ARG A 51 -1.44 0.71 11.57
N LEU A 52 -2.41 0.88 10.69
CA LEU A 52 -3.83 0.79 11.00
C LEU A 52 -4.41 -0.44 10.33
N HIS A 53 -5.22 -1.17 11.09
CA HIS A 53 -5.90 -2.38 10.63
C HIS A 53 -7.40 -2.19 10.75
N SER A 54 -8.15 -2.67 9.75
CA SER A 54 -9.59 -2.78 9.86
C SER A 54 -9.95 -3.77 10.97
N LYS A 55 -11.06 -3.51 11.66
CA LYS A 55 -11.66 -4.50 12.58
C LYS A 55 -12.45 -5.57 11.83
N ALA A 56 -13.01 -5.19 10.68
CA ALA A 56 -13.73 -6.10 9.80
C ALA A 56 -12.76 -6.79 8.86
N THR A 57 -13.04 -8.06 8.60
CA THR A 57 -12.39 -8.86 7.56
C THR A 57 -13.38 -9.11 6.43
N PHE A 58 -12.86 -9.37 5.24
CA PHE A 58 -13.64 -9.56 4.02
C PHE A 58 -13.06 -10.73 3.24
N THR A 59 -13.90 -11.42 2.48
CA THR A 59 -13.48 -12.48 1.55
C THR A 59 -13.69 -12.10 0.08
N HIS A 60 -14.54 -11.11 -0.18
CA HIS A 60 -14.79 -10.50 -1.48
C HIS A 60 -15.26 -9.06 -1.25
N GLY A 61 -15.10 -8.18 -2.24
CA GLY A 61 -15.61 -6.82 -2.16
C GLY A 61 -15.04 -5.87 -3.20
N VAL A 62 -15.55 -4.64 -3.16
CA VAL A 62 -14.94 -3.50 -3.85
C VAL A 62 -14.40 -2.57 -2.78
N PHE A 63 -13.08 -2.40 -2.76
CA PHE A 63 -12.37 -1.56 -1.82
C PHE A 63 -11.90 -0.31 -2.54
N ILE A 64 -12.33 0.86 -2.08
CA ILE A 64 -11.99 2.14 -2.71
C ILE A 64 -11.29 3.01 -1.67
N MET A 65 -10.10 3.51 -2.01
CA MET A 65 -9.39 4.52 -1.25
C MET A 65 -9.23 5.77 -2.10
N GLU A 66 -9.89 6.85 -1.69
CA GLU A 66 -9.61 8.20 -2.17
C GLU A 66 -8.50 8.79 -1.30
N VAL A 67 -7.41 9.22 -1.93
CA VAL A 67 -6.21 9.70 -1.25
C VAL A 67 -5.67 10.93 -1.98
N GLU A 68 -5.61 12.07 -1.27
CA GLU A 68 -5.06 13.31 -1.81
C GLU A 68 -3.53 13.36 -1.75
N HIS A 69 -2.93 12.61 -0.82
CA HIS A 69 -1.49 12.65 -0.60
C HIS A 69 -0.97 11.33 -0.01
N ILE A 70 0.04 10.73 -0.66
CA ILE A 70 0.76 9.54 -0.20
C ILE A 70 2.10 9.97 0.40
N PRO A 71 2.61 9.32 1.47
CA PRO A 71 3.95 9.60 1.98
C PRO A 71 5.03 9.47 0.90
N ALA A 72 5.91 10.46 0.80
CA ALA A 72 6.99 10.48 -0.17
C ALA A 72 8.27 11.03 0.46
N GLY A 73 9.36 10.26 0.36
CA GLY A 73 10.68 10.67 0.78
C GLY A 73 11.67 9.51 0.76
N CYS A 74 12.96 9.81 0.84
CA CYS A 74 13.97 8.78 0.93
C CYS A 74 13.70 7.85 2.13
N ALA A 75 13.77 6.55 1.88
CA ALA A 75 13.57 5.47 2.86
C ALA A 75 12.14 5.34 3.43
N THR A 76 11.16 6.10 2.91
CA THR A 76 9.75 5.83 3.23
C THR A 76 9.27 4.59 2.49
N TRP A 77 8.43 3.78 3.14
CA TRP A 77 7.73 2.64 2.55
C TRP A 77 6.27 2.64 3.02
N PRO A 78 5.40 3.49 2.44
CA PRO A 78 3.98 3.43 2.73
C PRO A 78 3.31 2.27 1.98
N ALA A 79 2.25 1.73 2.58
CA ALA A 79 1.42 0.72 1.94
C ALA A 79 -0.07 0.88 2.29
N TRP A 80 -0.94 0.56 1.33
CA TRP A 80 -2.35 0.23 1.56
C TRP A 80 -2.66 -1.11 0.89
N TRP A 81 -3.05 -2.08 1.71
CA TRP A 81 -3.03 -3.48 1.34
C TRP A 81 -4.07 -4.28 2.13
N LEU A 82 -4.39 -5.46 1.63
CA LEU A 82 -5.32 -6.41 2.23
C LEU A 82 -4.57 -7.69 2.59
N THR A 83 -4.75 -8.17 3.82
CA THR A 83 -4.26 -9.48 4.26
C THR A 83 -5.09 -9.99 5.43
N ASN A 84 -4.80 -11.21 5.90
CA ASN A 84 -5.29 -11.72 7.16
C ASN A 84 -4.31 -12.74 7.78
N ASP A 85 -4.46 -13.00 9.08
CA ASP A 85 -3.72 -14.05 9.77
C ASP A 85 -4.42 -15.42 9.61
N PRO A 86 -3.67 -16.54 9.44
CA PRO A 86 -2.21 -16.59 9.39
C PRO A 86 -1.67 -16.27 7.99
N TRP A 87 -0.71 -15.35 7.92
CA TRP A 87 0.06 -15.09 6.70
C TRP A 87 1.15 -16.15 6.51
N PRO A 88 1.41 -16.64 5.27
CA PRO A 88 0.80 -16.24 3.99
C PRO A 88 -0.39 -17.09 3.55
N SER A 89 -0.91 -17.99 4.41
CA SER A 89 -1.99 -18.91 4.05
C SER A 89 -3.30 -18.20 3.63
N HIS A 90 -3.53 -16.98 4.13
CA HIS A 90 -4.65 -16.12 3.72
C HIS A 90 -4.31 -15.09 2.63
N GLY A 91 -3.09 -15.13 2.10
CA GLY A 91 -2.60 -14.25 1.06
C GLY A 91 -2.47 -12.78 1.46
N GLU A 92 -1.98 -11.99 0.52
CA GLU A 92 -1.83 -10.55 0.62
C GLU A 92 -1.92 -9.89 -0.77
N ILE A 93 -2.58 -8.74 -0.82
CA ILE A 93 -2.76 -7.92 -2.01
C ILE A 93 -2.37 -6.48 -1.66
N ASP A 94 -1.24 -6.04 -2.18
CA ASP A 94 -0.74 -4.67 -2.05
C ASP A 94 -1.29 -3.81 -3.17
N VAL A 95 -2.21 -2.90 -2.82
CA VAL A 95 -2.87 -2.03 -3.79
C VAL A 95 -2.08 -0.76 -4.01
N ILE A 96 -1.52 -0.20 -2.94
CA ILE A 96 -0.55 0.89 -2.98
C ILE A 96 0.68 0.42 -2.24
N GLU A 97 1.82 0.34 -2.92
CA GLU A 97 3.10 0.04 -2.30
C GLU A 97 4.27 0.54 -3.15
N GLN A 98 5.18 1.30 -2.55
CA GLN A 98 6.46 1.65 -3.17
C GLN A 98 7.44 2.17 -2.11
N ILE A 99 8.74 2.10 -2.41
CA ILE A 99 9.82 2.56 -1.53
C ILE A 99 10.46 3.86 -2.03
N HIS A 100 11.09 4.61 -1.11
CA HIS A 100 11.85 5.83 -1.36
C HIS A 100 11.09 7.01 -1.98
N GLY A 101 9.76 6.96 -2.09
CA GLY A 101 8.95 8.08 -2.58
C GLY A 101 9.12 8.39 -4.07
N VAL A 102 9.74 7.49 -4.83
CA VAL A 102 10.05 7.68 -6.25
C VAL A 102 9.42 6.59 -7.11
N GLY A 103 9.27 6.87 -8.40
CA GLY A 103 8.73 5.93 -9.38
C GLY A 103 7.21 5.97 -9.49
N GLN A 104 6.64 4.83 -9.84
CA GLN A 104 5.21 4.56 -9.98
C GLN A 104 4.77 3.54 -8.93
N ASN A 105 3.47 3.40 -8.72
CA ASN A 105 2.96 2.47 -7.71
C ASN A 105 3.24 1.02 -8.13
N ASN A 106 3.56 0.14 -7.17
CA ASN A 106 3.55 -1.30 -7.41
C ASN A 106 2.22 -1.87 -6.91
N PHE A 107 1.60 -2.72 -7.72
CA PHE A 107 0.62 -3.70 -7.24
C PHE A 107 1.34 -5.02 -7.01
N VAL A 108 1.17 -5.61 -5.82
CA VAL A 108 1.89 -6.85 -5.45
C VAL A 108 0.92 -7.89 -4.90
N GLY A 109 1.15 -9.15 -5.26
CA GLY A 109 0.41 -10.30 -4.76
C GLY A 109 1.34 -11.32 -4.10
N HIS A 110 0.96 -11.78 -2.91
CA HIS A 110 1.66 -12.81 -2.17
C HIS A 110 0.70 -13.95 -1.81
N THR A 111 1.11 -15.18 -2.08
CA THR A 111 0.30 -16.38 -1.85
C THR A 111 1.14 -17.53 -1.31
N GLU A 112 0.56 -18.36 -0.43
CA GLU A 112 1.17 -19.63 -0.01
C GLU A 112 1.04 -20.69 -1.11
N GLY A 113 -0.18 -20.85 -1.64
CA GLY A 113 -0.50 -21.80 -2.71
C GLY A 113 0.00 -21.33 -4.07
N ARG A 114 0.10 -22.26 -5.04
CA ARG A 114 0.53 -21.94 -6.39
C ARG A 114 -0.41 -20.94 -7.05
N CYS A 115 0.11 -19.78 -7.43
CA CYS A 115 -0.64 -18.72 -8.09
C CYS A 115 0.23 -18.03 -9.15
N ASP A 116 -0.26 -18.02 -10.39
CA ASP A 116 0.30 -17.23 -11.48
C ASP A 116 -0.74 -16.18 -11.87
N ALA A 117 -0.44 -14.90 -11.60
CA ALA A 117 -1.32 -13.77 -11.90
C ALA A 117 -1.15 -13.25 -13.34
N GLY A 118 -0.45 -14.00 -14.20
CA GLY A 118 -0.19 -13.62 -15.58
C GLY A 118 -1.47 -13.25 -16.31
N ALA A 119 -1.42 -12.10 -16.98
CA ALA A 119 -2.51 -11.56 -17.76
C ALA A 119 -2.01 -11.12 -19.14
N PRO A 120 -2.84 -11.17 -20.19
CA PRO A 120 -2.50 -10.60 -21.49
C PRO A 120 -2.02 -9.15 -21.37
N SER A 121 -1.02 -8.75 -22.16
CA SER A 121 -0.42 -7.40 -22.04
C SER A 121 -1.38 -6.27 -22.40
N ASP A 122 -2.50 -6.57 -23.07
CA ASP A 122 -3.57 -5.65 -23.42
C ASP A 122 -4.74 -5.65 -22.43
N SER A 123 -4.73 -6.53 -21.41
CA SER A 123 -5.82 -6.64 -20.44
C SER A 123 -5.67 -5.72 -19.24
N PHE A 124 -4.51 -5.07 -19.05
CA PHE A 124 -4.31 -4.08 -18.00
C PHE A 124 -3.30 -3.00 -18.43
N GLN A 125 -3.37 -1.86 -17.76
CA GLN A 125 -2.38 -0.80 -17.93
C GLN A 125 -1.29 -0.98 -16.88
N GLY A 126 -0.05 -1.15 -17.31
CA GLY A 126 1.08 -1.39 -16.41
C GLY A 126 2.08 -2.34 -17.04
N ASN A 127 3.08 -2.73 -16.25
CA ASN A 127 4.08 -3.70 -16.69
C ASN A 127 4.43 -4.63 -15.53
N TRP A 128 4.42 -5.95 -15.79
CA TRP A 128 4.98 -6.91 -14.85
C TRP A 128 6.46 -6.60 -14.59
N LYS A 129 6.89 -6.76 -13.35
CA LYS A 129 8.24 -6.46 -12.90
C LYS A 129 9.05 -7.72 -12.67
N PRO A 130 10.39 -7.66 -12.85
CA PRO A 130 11.27 -8.69 -12.32
C PRO A 130 11.23 -8.71 -10.80
N SER A 131 11.33 -9.88 -10.19
CA SER A 131 11.37 -10.02 -8.73
C SER A 131 12.60 -9.35 -8.11
N TYR A 132 13.73 -9.31 -8.82
CA TYR A 132 14.99 -8.78 -8.29
C TYR A 132 15.69 -7.85 -9.30
N PRO A 133 16.48 -6.87 -8.85
CA PRO A 133 17.18 -5.92 -9.72
C PRO A 133 18.14 -6.53 -10.74
N TRP A 134 18.65 -7.74 -10.46
CA TRP A 134 19.56 -8.48 -11.36
C TRP A 134 18.83 -9.44 -12.31
N ILE A 135 17.50 -9.52 -12.25
CA ILE A 135 16.67 -10.29 -13.17
C ILE A 135 16.03 -9.33 -14.17
N THR A 136 16.01 -9.71 -15.45
CA THR A 136 15.41 -8.88 -16.51
C THR A 136 14.00 -9.32 -16.88
N ASN A 137 13.69 -10.61 -16.70
CA ASN A 137 12.39 -11.15 -17.07
C ASN A 137 11.37 -10.88 -15.96
N PRO A 138 10.20 -10.33 -16.29
CA PRO A 138 9.12 -10.18 -15.35
C PRO A 138 8.67 -11.51 -14.75
N SER A 139 8.21 -11.48 -13.50
CA SER A 139 7.61 -12.62 -12.81
C SER A 139 6.14 -12.35 -12.52
N THR A 140 5.29 -13.30 -12.89
CA THR A 140 3.85 -13.30 -12.58
C THR A 140 3.51 -14.31 -11.47
N ASP A 141 4.52 -15.02 -10.95
CA ASP A 141 4.36 -16.02 -9.90
C ASP A 141 4.24 -15.33 -8.53
N CYS A 142 3.06 -15.44 -7.92
CA CYS A 142 2.76 -14.87 -6.60
C CYS A 142 3.09 -15.84 -5.46
N THR A 143 3.59 -17.03 -5.77
CA THR A 143 3.81 -18.11 -4.80
C THR A 143 5.10 -17.86 -4.02
N LEU A 144 5.01 -17.63 -2.72
CA LEU A 144 6.17 -17.24 -1.90
C LEU A 144 7.27 -18.30 -1.83
N SER A 145 6.94 -19.58 -2.01
CA SER A 145 7.92 -20.67 -1.99
C SER A 145 8.85 -20.69 -3.21
N SER A 146 8.41 -20.15 -4.35
CA SER A 146 9.20 -20.04 -5.59
C SER A 146 9.62 -18.61 -5.90
N ASN A 147 8.84 -17.62 -5.47
CA ASN A 147 9.12 -16.20 -5.65
C ASN A 147 8.84 -15.43 -4.34
N PRO A 148 9.85 -15.28 -3.46
CA PRO A 148 9.68 -14.61 -2.17
C PRO A 148 9.30 -13.13 -2.24
N GLN A 149 9.40 -12.50 -3.42
CA GLN A 149 9.00 -11.11 -3.65
C GLN A 149 7.54 -10.97 -4.07
N GLY A 150 6.83 -12.08 -4.28
CA GLY A 150 5.50 -12.06 -4.87
C GLY A 150 5.52 -11.65 -6.36
N CYS A 151 4.33 -11.61 -6.95
CA CYS A 151 4.14 -11.13 -8.32
C CYS A 151 3.87 -9.63 -8.25
N ALA A 152 4.64 -8.82 -8.99
CA ALA A 152 4.53 -7.37 -8.93
C ALA A 152 4.32 -6.77 -10.32
N ALA A 153 3.44 -5.78 -10.41
CA ALA A 153 3.24 -4.97 -11.60
C ALA A 153 3.38 -3.48 -11.28
N ASP A 154 4.17 -2.77 -12.08
CA ASP A 154 4.18 -1.32 -12.09
C ASP A 154 2.88 -0.80 -12.70
N LEU A 155 2.22 0.14 -12.02
CA LEU A 155 1.15 0.93 -12.58
C LEU A 155 1.71 2.02 -13.52
N PRO A 156 0.86 2.69 -14.32
CA PRO A 156 1.29 3.83 -15.14
C PRO A 156 1.97 4.94 -14.33
N PRO A 157 2.81 5.78 -14.98
CA PRO A 157 3.43 6.93 -14.33
C PRO A 157 2.40 7.88 -13.70
N GLY A 158 2.81 8.57 -12.62
CA GLY A 158 1.93 9.52 -11.91
C GLY A 158 1.06 8.87 -10.83
N THR A 159 1.22 7.57 -10.58
CA THR A 159 0.41 6.82 -9.60
C THR A 159 1.02 6.74 -8.20
N PHE A 160 2.21 7.30 -7.96
CA PHE A 160 2.81 7.30 -6.63
C PHE A 160 3.65 8.55 -6.35
N GLY A 161 3.91 8.80 -5.07
CA GLY A 161 4.91 9.76 -4.60
C GLY A 161 4.66 11.20 -5.04
N GLY A 162 5.74 11.95 -5.27
CA GLY A 162 5.68 13.37 -5.62
C GLY A 162 4.79 13.70 -6.82
N PRO A 163 4.87 12.97 -7.96
CA PRO A 163 3.95 13.17 -9.09
C PRO A 163 2.48 13.02 -8.72
N PHE A 164 2.10 11.95 -8.00
CA PHE A 164 0.72 11.70 -7.55
C PHE A 164 0.22 12.81 -6.61
N ASN A 165 1.06 13.24 -5.67
CA ASN A 165 0.69 14.29 -4.72
C ASN A 165 0.51 15.66 -5.41
N ARG A 166 1.33 15.99 -6.42
CA ARG A 166 1.23 17.28 -7.13
C ARG A 166 -0.02 17.43 -7.99
N GLN A 167 -0.63 16.33 -8.41
CA GLN A 167 -1.91 16.34 -9.13
C GLN A 167 -3.13 16.31 -8.19
N GLY A 168 -2.93 16.43 -6.87
CA GLY A 168 -4.01 16.36 -5.87
C GLY A 168 -4.44 14.93 -5.52
N GLY A 169 -3.59 13.94 -5.83
CA GLY A 169 -3.84 12.54 -5.54
C GLY A 169 -4.77 11.86 -6.54
N GLY A 170 -5.68 11.03 -6.03
CA GLY A 170 -6.58 10.20 -6.84
C GLY A 170 -7.28 9.12 -6.03
N ALA A 171 -7.83 8.13 -6.74
CA ALA A 171 -8.51 6.99 -6.14
C ALA A 171 -7.89 5.67 -6.61
N PHE A 172 -7.77 4.74 -5.68
CA PHE A 172 -7.43 3.34 -5.96
C PHE A 172 -8.63 2.47 -5.66
N ALA A 173 -8.93 1.54 -6.57
CA ALA A 173 -10.01 0.59 -6.41
C ALA A 173 -9.50 -0.83 -6.61
N LEU A 174 -9.80 -1.71 -5.67
CA LEU A 174 -9.57 -3.15 -5.76
C LEU A 174 -10.93 -3.85 -5.82
N VAL A 175 -11.09 -4.74 -6.79
CA VAL A 175 -12.21 -5.69 -6.85
C VAL A 175 -11.63 -7.07 -6.54
N TRP A 176 -12.17 -7.72 -5.52
CA TRP A 176 -11.82 -9.07 -5.10
C TRP A 176 -13.07 -9.95 -5.06
#